data_AF-A0A328EEZ0-F1
#
_entry.id   AF-A0A328EEZ0-F1
#
_cell.length_a   1.000
_cell.length_b   1.000
_cell.length_c   1.000
_cell.angle_alpha   90.00
_cell.angle_beta   90.00
_cell.angle_gamma   90.00
#
_symmetry.space_group_name_H-M   'P 1'
#
loop_
_entity.id
_entity.type
_entity.pdbx_description
1 polymer ?
#
loop_
_entity_poly.entity_id
_entity_poly.type
_entity_poly.pdbx_seq_one_letter_code
_entity_poly.pdbx_strand_id
1 'polypeptide(L)'
;MEKIAAELDINPNRLMALMASETGGTFNPAIVNKSTGATGLIQFIPSTARRVGTTVYALRSMSALQQLDYVKKYYQLSPGQKFRSLKDLYLYTFFPIAMNHSSNPNYVFKSNKTSAAELAALHRKLARGKNYITMGDFNHYISGIVNEDVPVEFRNQFA
;
A
#
# COMPACT_ATOMS: atom_id res chain seq x y z
N MET A 1 4.74 3.18 -16.41
CA MET A 1 3.59 3.01 -15.49
C MET A 1 2.38 2.47 -16.24
N GLU A 2 1.89 3.20 -17.26
CA GLU A 2 0.74 2.83 -18.10
C GLU A 2 0.67 1.35 -18.50
N LYS A 3 1.75 0.78 -19.04
CA LYS A 3 1.78 -0.63 -19.46
C LYS A 3 1.42 -1.60 -18.31
N ILE A 4 2.03 -1.42 -17.15
CA ILE A 4 1.82 -2.31 -15.99
C ILE A 4 0.43 -2.10 -15.40
N ALA A 5 -0.01 -0.84 -15.33
CA ALA A 5 -1.34 -0.49 -14.87
C ALA A 5 -2.43 -1.15 -15.74
N ALA A 6 -2.28 -1.09 -17.07
CA ALA A 6 -3.16 -1.75 -18.03
C ALA A 6 -3.16 -3.28 -17.88
N GLU A 7 -1.98 -3.90 -17.76
CA GLU A 7 -1.86 -5.36 -17.57
C GLU A 7 -2.47 -5.85 -16.25
N LEU A 8 -2.56 -4.98 -15.23
CA LEU A 8 -3.16 -5.29 -13.94
C LEU A 8 -4.63 -4.88 -13.84
N ASP A 9 -5.19 -4.18 -14.84
CA ASP A 9 -6.50 -3.54 -14.76
C ASP A 9 -6.61 -2.61 -13.53
N ILE A 10 -5.57 -1.79 -13.31
CA ILE A 10 -5.49 -0.80 -12.23
C ILE A 10 -5.29 0.58 -12.84
N ASN A 11 -5.97 1.60 -12.31
CA ASN A 11 -5.72 2.97 -12.72
C ASN A 11 -4.26 3.38 -12.35
N PRO A 12 -3.44 3.86 -13.31
CA PRO A 12 -2.04 4.21 -13.07
C PRO A 12 -1.86 5.28 -11.99
N ASN A 13 -2.79 6.25 -11.88
CA ASN A 13 -2.72 7.30 -10.88
C ASN A 13 -2.92 6.76 -9.46
N ARG A 14 -3.70 5.68 -9.28
CA ARG A 14 -3.82 5.01 -7.98
C ARG A 14 -2.53 4.29 -7.58
N LEU A 15 -1.86 3.64 -8.53
CA LEU A 15 -0.54 3.04 -8.31
C LEU A 15 0.48 4.12 -7.94
N MET A 16 0.47 5.24 -8.66
CA MET A 16 1.37 6.37 -8.37
C MET A 16 1.10 6.97 -6.99
N ALA A 17 -0.16 7.18 -6.60
CA ALA A 17 -0.51 7.71 -5.28
C ALA A 17 -0.10 6.75 -4.14
N LEU A 18 -0.31 5.44 -4.33
CA LEU A 18 0.21 4.44 -3.40
C LEU A 18 1.73 4.54 -3.27
N MET A 19 2.47 4.55 -4.38
CA MET A 19 3.94 4.62 -4.36
C MET A 19 4.45 5.93 -3.75
N ALA A 20 3.79 7.05 -4.04
CA ALA A 20 4.10 8.34 -3.42
C ALA A 20 3.94 8.23 -1.90
N SER A 21 2.80 7.73 -1.41
CA SER A 21 2.55 7.57 0.02
C SER A 21 3.56 6.64 0.70
N GLU A 22 3.87 5.49 0.09
CA GLU A 22 4.81 4.50 0.61
C GLU A 22 6.27 4.97 0.62
N THR A 23 6.63 5.93 -0.24
CA THR A 23 8.00 6.45 -0.35
C THR A 23 8.16 7.88 0.17
N GLY A 24 7.12 8.47 0.77
CA GLY A 24 7.11 9.87 1.20
C GLY A 24 7.29 10.86 0.05
N GLY A 25 6.76 10.55 -1.13
CA GLY A 25 6.81 11.36 -2.36
C GLY A 25 8.11 11.24 -3.15
N THR A 26 9.10 10.49 -2.65
CA THR A 26 10.44 10.44 -3.28
C THR A 26 10.53 9.49 -4.46
N PHE A 27 9.64 8.49 -4.54
CA PHE A 27 9.72 7.37 -5.48
C PHE A 27 11.08 6.64 -5.45
N ASN A 28 11.82 6.75 -4.34
CA ASN A 28 13.13 6.15 -4.20
C ASN A 28 12.99 4.62 -4.04
N PRO A 29 13.45 3.80 -5.00
CA PRO A 29 13.33 2.35 -4.92
C PRO A 29 14.21 1.74 -3.82
N ALA A 30 15.21 2.47 -3.32
CA ALA A 30 16.10 2.00 -2.27
C ALA A 30 15.64 2.40 -0.86
N ILE A 31 14.48 3.05 -0.70
CA ILE A 31 13.99 3.50 0.61
C ILE A 31 13.63 2.30 1.48
N VAL A 32 14.10 2.33 2.73
CA VAL A 32 13.91 1.26 3.71
C VAL A 32 13.23 1.81 4.96
N ASN A 33 12.12 1.20 5.35
CA ASN A 33 11.56 1.38 6.68
C ASN A 33 12.42 0.64 7.70
N LYS A 34 13.11 1.40 8.58
CA LYS A 34 14.05 0.83 9.58
C LYS A 34 13.37 -0.08 10.62
N SER A 35 12.08 0.11 10.88
CA SER A 35 11.33 -0.67 11.88
C SER A 35 10.85 -2.01 11.33
N THR A 36 10.48 -2.07 10.05
CA THR A 36 9.88 -3.28 9.44
C THR A 36 10.79 -3.98 8.43
N GLY A 37 11.86 -3.32 7.98
CA GLY A 37 12.67 -3.75 6.84
C GLY A 37 11.95 -3.66 5.49
N ALA A 38 10.76 -3.04 5.46
CA ALA A 38 10.02 -2.84 4.22
C ALA A 38 10.81 -1.97 3.23
N THR A 39 10.83 -2.35 1.96
CA THR A 39 11.74 -1.75 0.98
C THR A 39 11.05 -1.44 -0.36
N GLY A 40 11.41 -0.31 -0.95
CA GLY A 40 11.07 0.05 -2.32
C GLY A 40 9.69 0.66 -2.53
N LEU A 41 9.25 0.68 -3.79
CA LEU A 41 8.15 1.51 -4.27
C LEU A 41 6.80 1.25 -3.59
N ILE A 42 6.54 0.01 -3.16
CA ILE A 42 5.33 -0.35 -2.39
C ILE A 42 5.68 -0.91 -1.00
N GLN A 43 6.89 -0.62 -0.51
CA GLN A 43 7.38 -1.07 0.80
C GLN A 43 7.21 -2.59 1.01
N PHE A 44 7.82 -3.39 0.14
CA PHE A 44 7.85 -4.84 0.26
C PHE A 44 8.47 -5.27 1.59
N ILE A 45 7.69 -5.89 2.48
CA ILE A 45 8.25 -6.58 3.64
C ILE A 45 9.03 -7.84 3.22
N PRO A 46 9.99 -8.34 4.02
CA PRO A 46 10.85 -9.46 3.65
C PRO A 46 10.12 -10.72 3.18
N SER A 47 8.99 -11.06 3.81
CA SER A 47 8.17 -12.22 3.42
C SER A 47 7.49 -12.05 2.07
N THR A 48 6.99 -10.85 1.76
CA THR A 48 6.38 -10.53 0.47
C THR A 48 7.43 -10.51 -0.64
N ALA A 49 8.61 -9.92 -0.42
CA ALA A 49 9.71 -9.94 -1.39
C ALA A 49 10.08 -11.38 -1.80
N ARG A 50 10.21 -12.29 -0.83
CA ARG A 50 10.46 -13.72 -1.10
C ARG A 50 9.35 -14.36 -1.91
N ARG A 51 8.08 -14.06 -1.60
CA ARG A 51 6.92 -14.63 -2.29
C ARG A 51 6.85 -14.24 -3.77
N VAL A 52 7.37 -13.06 -4.14
CA VAL A 52 7.46 -12.62 -5.55
C VAL A 52 8.81 -12.96 -6.20
N GLY A 53 9.61 -13.81 -5.57
CA GLY A 53 10.85 -14.36 -6.12
C GLY A 53 12.07 -13.44 -6.02
N THR A 54 12.15 -12.60 -4.97
CA THR A 54 13.31 -11.72 -4.73
C THR A 54 13.60 -11.56 -3.23
N THR A 55 14.47 -10.61 -2.87
CA THR A 55 14.74 -10.20 -1.49
C THR A 55 14.67 -8.69 -1.37
N VAL A 56 14.49 -8.18 -0.15
CA VAL A 56 14.55 -6.72 0.10
C VAL A 56 15.92 -6.14 -0.25
N TYR A 57 17.00 -6.90 -0.10
CA TYR A 57 18.35 -6.49 -0.52
C TYR A 57 18.46 -6.34 -2.03
N ALA A 58 17.95 -7.32 -2.79
CA ALA A 58 17.93 -7.25 -4.25
C ALA A 58 17.03 -6.11 -4.74
N LEU A 59 15.84 -5.93 -4.14
CA LEU A 59 14.95 -4.79 -4.42
C LEU A 59 15.67 -3.47 -4.20
N ARG A 60 16.38 -3.31 -3.08
CA ARG A 60 17.11 -2.07 -2.76
C ARG A 60 18.17 -1.69 -3.82
N SER A 61 18.73 -2.68 -4.51
CA SER A 61 19.72 -2.47 -5.57
C SER A 61 19.10 -2.29 -6.97
N MET A 62 17.77 -2.35 -7.09
CA MET A 62 17.06 -2.17 -8.35
C MET A 62 16.71 -0.70 -8.60
N SER A 63 16.70 -0.32 -9.87
CA SER A 63 16.03 0.90 -10.32
C SER A 63 14.52 0.82 -10.07
N ALA A 64 13.85 1.98 -10.07
CA ALA A 64 12.40 2.05 -9.96
C ALA A 64 11.72 1.24 -11.08
N LEU A 65 12.23 1.33 -12.31
CA LEU A 65 11.69 0.59 -13.46
C LEU A 65 11.77 -0.93 -13.26
N GLN A 66 12.90 -1.44 -12.78
CA GLN A 66 13.06 -2.87 -12.47
C GLN A 66 12.14 -3.31 -11.33
N GLN A 67 11.92 -2.46 -10.31
CA GLN A 67 10.98 -2.79 -9.24
C GLN A 67 9.53 -2.89 -9.73
N LEU A 68 9.14 -2.19 -10.80
CA LEU A 68 7.78 -2.27 -11.31
C LEU A 68 7.41 -3.69 -11.76
N ASP A 69 8.36 -4.50 -12.23
CA ASP A 69 8.11 -5.90 -12.55
C ASP A 69 7.73 -6.71 -11.30
N TYR A 70 8.30 -6.38 -10.14
CA TYR A 70 7.95 -7.02 -8.86
C TYR A 70 6.66 -6.48 -8.27
N VAL A 71 6.35 -5.19 -8.49
CA VAL A 71 5.03 -4.61 -8.17
C VAL A 71 3.95 -5.35 -8.95
N LYS A 72 4.17 -5.59 -10.25
CA LYS A 72 3.27 -6.39 -11.08
C LYS A 72 3.10 -7.81 -10.52
N LYS A 73 4.20 -8.52 -10.26
CA LYS A 73 4.16 -9.87 -9.66
C LYS A 73 3.37 -9.89 -8.35
N TYR A 74 3.49 -8.88 -7.51
CA TYR A 74 2.77 -8.80 -6.24
C TYR A 74 1.26 -8.76 -6.40
N TYR A 75 0.74 -7.91 -7.30
CA TYR A 75 -0.70 -7.83 -7.54
C TYR A 75 -1.24 -9.06 -8.28
N GLN A 76 -0.40 -9.72 -9.09
CA GLN A 76 -0.76 -10.99 -9.74
C GLN A 76 -0.91 -12.18 -8.77
N LEU A 77 -0.48 -12.04 -7.51
CA LEU A 77 -0.72 -13.06 -6.48
C LEU A 77 -2.18 -13.21 -6.07
N SER A 78 -3.05 -12.27 -6.46
CA SER A 78 -4.50 -12.34 -6.23
C SER A 78 -5.24 -12.21 -7.56
N PRO A 79 -5.18 -13.24 -8.40
CA PRO A 79 -5.86 -13.23 -9.69
C PRO A 79 -7.37 -13.00 -9.48
N GLY A 80 -7.95 -12.11 -10.29
CA GLY A 80 -9.37 -11.76 -10.22
C GLY A 80 -9.72 -10.68 -9.18
N GLN A 81 -8.81 -10.31 -8.28
CA GLN A 81 -9.03 -9.16 -7.40
C GLN A 81 -9.15 -7.88 -8.25
N LYS A 82 -10.23 -7.12 -8.03
CA LYS A 82 -10.45 -5.82 -8.66
C LYS A 82 -10.14 -4.73 -7.65
N PHE A 83 -9.30 -3.77 -8.05
CA PHE A 83 -8.93 -2.62 -7.23
C PHE A 83 -9.72 -1.40 -7.72
N ARG A 84 -11.00 -1.35 -7.33
CA ARG A 84 -11.97 -0.40 -7.89
C ARG A 84 -11.79 1.03 -7.38
N SER A 85 -11.06 1.20 -6.28
CA SER A 85 -10.72 2.48 -5.66
C SER A 85 -9.25 2.51 -5.20
N LEU A 86 -8.74 3.69 -4.85
CA LEU A 86 -7.43 3.81 -4.17
C LEU A 86 -7.45 3.06 -2.82
N LYS A 87 -8.58 3.11 -2.11
CA LYS A 87 -8.78 2.38 -0.86
C LYS A 87 -8.54 0.88 -1.05
N ASP A 88 -9.13 0.26 -2.06
CA ASP A 88 -8.99 -1.19 -2.28
C ASP A 88 -7.53 -1.57 -2.55
N LEU A 89 -6.87 -0.80 -3.42
CA LEU A 89 -5.47 -1.02 -3.79
C LEU A 89 -4.56 -0.90 -2.57
N TYR A 90 -4.73 0.18 -1.80
CA TYR A 90 -3.91 0.49 -0.65
C TYR A 90 -4.19 -0.51 0.48
N LEU A 91 -5.46 -0.82 0.77
CA LEU A 91 -5.84 -1.75 1.83
C LEU A 91 -5.29 -3.15 1.56
N TYR A 92 -5.34 -3.61 0.31
CA TYR A 92 -4.73 -4.88 -0.09
C TYR A 92 -3.21 -4.86 0.09
N THR A 93 -2.54 -3.75 -0.23
CA THR A 93 -1.09 -3.61 -0.08
C THR A 93 -0.67 -3.56 1.39
N PHE A 94 -1.41 -2.82 2.21
CA PHE A 94 -1.11 -2.53 3.60
C PHE A 94 -1.52 -3.67 4.56
N PHE A 95 -2.78 -4.12 4.46
CA PHE A 95 -3.35 -5.09 5.39
C PHE A 95 -4.46 -5.93 4.73
N PRO A 96 -4.11 -6.89 3.84
CA PRO A 96 -5.07 -7.56 2.97
C PRO A 96 -6.23 -8.28 3.70
N ILE A 97 -6.02 -8.76 4.93
CA ILE A 97 -7.07 -9.41 5.72
C ILE A 97 -8.25 -8.46 6.00
N ALA A 98 -8.00 -7.15 6.12
CA ALA A 98 -9.04 -6.15 6.36
C ALA A 98 -9.95 -5.91 5.15
N MET A 99 -9.61 -6.42 3.95
CA MET A 99 -10.49 -6.34 2.77
C MET A 99 -11.87 -6.96 3.04
N ASN A 100 -11.92 -8.03 3.84
CA ASN A 100 -13.17 -8.72 4.24
C ASN A 100 -14.07 -7.88 5.17
N HIS A 101 -13.56 -6.74 5.66
CA HIS A 101 -14.24 -5.84 6.58
C HIS A 101 -14.24 -4.39 6.06
N SER A 102 -14.00 -4.21 4.77
CA SER A 102 -13.84 -2.90 4.11
C SER A 102 -15.03 -1.95 4.31
N SER A 103 -16.24 -2.48 4.52
CA SER A 103 -17.45 -1.70 4.79
C SER A 103 -17.68 -1.34 6.26
N ASN A 104 -16.94 -1.94 7.21
CA ASN A 104 -17.15 -1.71 8.65
C ASN A 104 -16.14 -0.67 9.17
N PRO A 105 -16.51 0.60 9.38
CA PRO A 105 -15.60 1.64 9.86
C PRO A 105 -15.02 1.36 11.26
N ASN A 106 -15.68 0.52 12.06
CA ASN A 106 -15.25 0.18 13.41
C ASN A 106 -14.38 -1.08 13.47
N TYR A 107 -14.13 -1.75 12.33
CA TYR A 107 -13.25 -2.91 12.30
C TYR A 107 -11.83 -2.53 12.69
N VAL A 108 -11.31 -3.14 13.74
CA VAL A 108 -9.94 -2.95 14.25
C VAL A 108 -8.99 -3.89 13.51
N PHE A 109 -7.92 -3.34 12.94
CA PHE A 109 -6.93 -4.11 12.20
C PHE A 109 -6.09 -4.93 13.17
N LYS A 110 -6.16 -6.25 13.04
CA LYS A 110 -5.35 -7.23 13.75
C LYS A 110 -5.32 -8.54 12.99
N SER A 111 -4.33 -9.38 13.27
CA SER A 111 -4.25 -10.75 12.79
C SER A 111 -3.71 -11.65 13.88
N ASN A 112 -3.68 -12.97 13.63
CA ASN A 112 -3.06 -13.93 14.54
C ASN A 112 -1.54 -13.71 14.71
N LYS A 113 -0.91 -12.92 13.82
CA LYS A 113 0.53 -12.63 13.83
C LYS A 113 0.88 -11.21 14.27
N THR A 114 -0.11 -10.33 14.38
CA THR A 114 0.11 -8.90 14.65
C THR A 114 -1.06 -8.36 15.42
N SER A 115 -0.82 -7.93 16.65
CA SER A 115 -1.82 -7.29 17.50
C SER A 115 -2.16 -5.89 16.98
N ALA A 116 -3.30 -5.36 17.41
CA ALA A 116 -3.71 -4.00 17.06
C ALA A 116 -2.71 -2.94 17.59
N ALA A 117 -2.13 -3.18 18.78
CA ALA A 117 -1.16 -2.28 19.40
C ALA A 117 0.17 -2.24 18.66
N GLU A 118 0.71 -3.40 18.26
CA GLU A 118 1.93 -3.47 17.43
C GLU A 118 1.73 -2.76 16.10
N LEU A 119 0.60 -3.00 15.42
CA LEU A 119 0.30 -2.34 14.15
C LEU A 119 0.19 -0.81 14.32
N ALA A 120 -0.50 -0.35 15.37
CA ALA A 120 -0.62 1.07 15.66
C ALA A 120 0.71 1.73 16.02
N ALA A 121 1.61 1.00 16.71
CA ALA A 121 2.94 1.48 17.04
C ALA A 121 3.82 1.67 15.78
N LEU A 122 3.70 0.77 14.80
CA LEU A 122 4.41 0.87 13.52
C LEU A 122 3.85 1.98 12.61
N HIS A 123 2.56 2.30 12.74
CA HIS A 123 1.85 3.23 11.85
C HIS A 123 1.18 4.37 12.62
N ARG A 124 1.97 5.14 13.38
CA ARG A 124 1.47 6.20 14.28
C ARG A 124 0.63 7.28 13.58
N LYS A 125 0.96 7.64 12.32
CA LYS A 125 0.16 8.60 11.52
C LYS A 125 -1.27 8.07 11.31
N LEU A 126 -1.42 6.79 10.95
CA LEU A 126 -2.72 6.15 10.79
C LEU A 126 -3.44 5.93 12.13
N ALA A 127 -2.70 5.58 13.18
CA ALA A 127 -3.28 5.33 14.50
C ALA A 127 -3.80 6.60 15.19
N ARG A 128 -3.38 7.79 14.76
CA ARG A 128 -3.86 9.09 15.29
C ARG A 128 -3.81 9.17 16.82
N GLY A 129 -2.71 8.71 17.40
CA GLY A 129 -2.48 8.68 18.85
C GLY A 129 -3.01 7.44 19.57
N LYS A 130 -3.88 6.65 18.95
CA LYS A 130 -4.46 5.42 19.53
C LYS A 130 -3.46 4.26 19.54
N ASN A 131 -3.81 3.20 20.26
CA ASN A 131 -3.12 1.89 20.27
C ASN A 131 -3.82 0.86 19.36
N TYR A 132 -4.60 1.32 18.39
CA TYR A 132 -5.21 0.50 17.35
C TYR A 132 -5.50 1.36 16.11
N ILE A 133 -5.71 0.71 14.96
CA ILE A 133 -6.15 1.33 13.71
C ILE A 133 -7.47 0.70 13.31
N THR A 134 -8.46 1.51 12.97
CA THR A 134 -9.73 1.04 12.42
C THR A 134 -9.79 1.25 10.90
N MET A 135 -10.74 0.58 10.25
CA MET A 135 -11.08 0.89 8.86
C MET A 135 -11.49 2.36 8.68
N GLY A 136 -12.14 2.98 9.67
CA GLY A 136 -12.46 4.41 9.66
C GLY A 136 -11.22 5.29 9.64
N ASP A 137 -10.19 4.96 10.45
CA ASP A 137 -8.91 5.67 10.42
C ASP A 137 -8.23 5.52 9.06
N PHE A 138 -8.25 4.31 8.51
CA PHE A 138 -7.71 4.02 7.19
C PHE A 138 -8.44 4.80 6.10
N ASN A 139 -9.78 4.85 6.11
CA ASN A 139 -10.57 5.65 5.18
C ASN A 139 -10.19 7.13 5.27
N HIS A 140 -10.04 7.68 6.48
CA HIS A 140 -9.62 9.05 6.68
C HIS A 140 -8.22 9.31 6.11
N TYR A 141 -7.29 8.38 6.32
CA TYR A 141 -5.94 8.44 5.74
C TYR A 141 -5.95 8.48 4.22
N ILE A 142 -6.72 7.59 3.57
CA ILE A 142 -6.86 7.56 2.10
C ILE A 142 -7.48 8.85 1.57
N SER A 143 -8.51 9.38 2.22
CA SER A 143 -9.10 10.67 1.86
C SER A 143 -8.09 11.81 1.97
N GLY A 144 -7.18 11.77 2.95
CA GLY A 144 -6.10 12.74 3.09
C GLY A 144 -5.16 12.76 1.87
N ILE A 145 -4.69 11.59 1.42
CA ILE A 145 -3.84 11.47 0.23
C ILE A 145 -4.46 12.14 -0.99
N VAL A 146 -5.77 11.92 -1.19
CA VAL A 146 -6.47 12.49 -2.35
C VAL A 146 -6.74 13.98 -2.18
N ASN A 147 -7.14 14.41 -0.98
CA ASN A 147 -7.58 15.79 -0.77
C ASN A 147 -6.44 16.81 -0.64
N GLU A 148 -5.27 16.38 -0.18
CA GLU A 148 -4.10 17.25 0.01
C GLU A 148 -3.38 17.52 -1.32
N ASP A 149 -3.23 16.49 -2.17
CA ASP A 149 -2.32 16.56 -3.32
C ASP A 149 -3.03 16.52 -4.69
N VAL A 150 -4.34 16.26 -4.75
CA VAL A 150 -5.08 16.09 -6.02
C VAL A 150 -6.12 17.20 -6.22
N PRO A 151 -6.08 17.95 -7.35
CA PRO A 151 -7.13 18.89 -7.72
C PRO A 151 -8.51 18.22 -7.79
N VAL A 152 -9.56 18.96 -7.41
CA VAL A 152 -10.92 18.42 -7.22
C VAL A 152 -11.43 17.68 -8.46
N GLU A 153 -11.16 18.23 -9.64
CA GLU A 153 -11.56 17.70 -10.95
C GLU A 153 -10.96 16.32 -11.28
N PHE A 154 -9.85 15.93 -10.64
CA PHE A 154 -9.19 14.64 -10.85
C PHE A 154 -9.47 13.62 -9.75
N ARG A 155 -10.16 14.00 -8.66
CA ARG A 155 -10.40 13.10 -7.51
C ARG A 155 -11.27 11.89 -7.83
N ASN A 156 -12.13 11.99 -8.86
CA ASN A 156 -12.96 10.88 -9.33
C ASN A 156 -12.13 9.66 -9.79
N GLN A 157 -10.86 9.86 -10.14
CA GLN A 157 -9.96 8.78 -10.54
C GLN A 157 -9.51 7.90 -9.36
N PHE A 158 -9.76 8.34 -8.11
CA PHE A 158 -9.32 7.66 -6.89
C PHE A 158 -10.49 7.02 -6.11
N ALA A 159 -11.72 7.48 -6.37
CA ALA A 159 -12.96 6.93 -5.82
C ALA A 159 -13.26 5.52 -6.34
#